data_AF-A0A5C8KXI6-F1
#
_entry.id   AF-A0A5C8KXI6-F1
#
_cell.length_a   1.000
_cell.length_b   1.000
_cell.length_c   1.000
_cell.angle_alpha   90.00
_cell.angle_beta   90.00
_cell.angle_gamma   90.00
#
_symmetry.space_group_name_H-M   'P 1'
#
loop_
_entity.id
_entity.type
_entity.pdbx_description
1 polymer ?
#
loop_
_entity_poly.entity_id
_entity_poly.type
_entity_poly.pdbx_seq_one_letter_code
_entity_poly.pdbx_strand_id
1 'polypeptide(L)'
;MALLQASNLEVFSLTVSDGGKWSTSPALSGHAIKRCGKIYMLVGSPNDATIVYVGQTISAIATRFHGGFRAKARYKYQWSVRRGSYQLFVWDLSAYSASRSLLEAVEAELVLGARIAQKGWPKYQTGIHFRHLVDHRGRQIAPRLAIEMMGHFYDHAGTRDDPRDSKALDQERELVISQMEKLILPGS
;
A
#
# COMPACT_ATOMS: atom_id res chain seq x y z
N MET A 1 1.43 5.75 26.29
CA MET A 1 1.78 5.40 24.89
C MET A 1 0.53 5.55 24.05
N ALA A 2 0.45 6.55 23.18
CA ALA A 2 -0.63 6.60 22.20
C ALA A 2 -0.46 5.42 21.24
N LEU A 3 -1.51 4.62 21.07
CA LEU A 3 -1.57 3.58 20.04
C LEU A 3 -1.32 4.24 18.68
N LEU A 4 -0.25 3.83 18.00
CA LEU A 4 -0.07 4.13 16.59
C LEU A 4 -1.18 3.37 15.87
N GLN A 5 -2.21 4.08 15.42
CA GLN A 5 -3.18 3.55 14.47
C GLN A 5 -2.96 4.30 13.15
N ALA A 6 -2.79 3.58 12.06
CA ALA A 6 -3.09 4.04 10.72
C ALA A 6 -4.62 4.19 10.61
N SER A 7 -5.20 5.07 11.43
CA SER A 7 -6.63 5.27 11.48
C SER A 7 -7.10 5.93 10.19
N ASN A 8 -7.95 5.19 9.46
CA ASN A 8 -8.65 5.51 8.21
C ASN A 8 -8.04 4.87 6.94
N LEU A 9 -8.09 3.55 6.87
CA LEU A 9 -8.04 2.84 5.59
C LEU A 9 -9.33 3.12 4.79
N GLU A 10 -9.16 3.51 3.53
CA GLU A 10 -10.22 3.49 2.52
C GLU A 10 -9.86 2.46 1.43
N VAL A 11 -10.80 1.58 1.08
CA VAL A 11 -10.62 0.59 0.00
C VAL A 11 -11.57 0.89 -1.15
N PHE A 12 -11.02 0.89 -2.37
CA PHE A 12 -11.78 1.15 -3.59
C PHE A 12 -11.51 0.06 -4.63
N SER A 13 -12.53 -0.32 -5.38
CA SER A 13 -12.34 -1.09 -6.61
C SER A 13 -11.91 -0.15 -7.74
N LEU A 14 -10.66 -0.22 -8.18
CA LEU A 14 -10.09 0.57 -9.26
C LEU A 14 -10.19 -0.20 -10.59
N THR A 15 -10.84 0.38 -11.59
CA THR A 15 -10.86 -0.16 -12.95
C THR A 15 -10.07 0.74 -13.88
N VAL A 16 -9.15 0.14 -14.63
CA VAL A 16 -8.40 0.78 -15.71
C VAL A 16 -8.92 0.25 -17.03
N SER A 17 -9.28 1.17 -17.93
CA SER A 17 -9.82 0.89 -19.26
C SER A 17 -8.84 1.33 -20.35
N ASP A 18 -9.14 0.94 -21.59
CA ASP A 18 -8.29 1.22 -22.74
C ASP A 18 -8.05 2.73 -22.91
N GLY A 19 -6.80 3.09 -23.25
CA GLY A 19 -6.37 4.48 -23.35
C GLY A 19 -6.04 5.15 -22.00
N GLY A 20 -5.95 4.40 -20.90
CA GLY A 20 -5.51 4.91 -19.60
C GLY A 20 -6.58 5.72 -18.86
N LYS A 21 -7.85 5.54 -19.22
CA LYS A 21 -8.99 6.04 -18.44
C LYS A 21 -9.19 5.11 -17.24
N TRP A 22 -9.51 5.67 -16.08
CA TRP A 22 -9.73 4.89 -14.86
C TRP A 22 -10.90 5.44 -14.06
N SER A 23 -11.51 4.58 -13.25
CA SER A 23 -12.59 4.90 -12.33
C SER A 23 -12.47 4.07 -11.06
N THR A 24 -13.09 4.53 -9.98
CA THR A 24 -13.19 3.78 -8.73
C THR A 24 -14.64 3.53 -8.35
N SER A 25 -14.89 2.42 -7.67
CA SER A 25 -16.15 2.14 -6.97
C SER A 25 -15.86 1.79 -5.50
N PRO A 26 -16.38 2.54 -4.51
CA PRO A 26 -17.11 3.80 -4.70
C PRO A 26 -16.22 4.89 -5.36
N ALA A 27 -16.84 5.99 -5.78
CA ALA A 27 -16.09 7.16 -6.23
C ALA A 27 -15.13 7.63 -5.12
N LEU A 28 -13.94 8.12 -5.49
CA LEU A 28 -12.97 8.60 -4.51
C LEU A 28 -13.59 9.64 -3.56
N SER A 29 -13.42 9.41 -2.27
CA SER A 29 -14.00 10.22 -1.20
C SER A 29 -13.00 10.42 -0.07
N GLY A 30 -13.45 11.01 1.05
CA GLY A 30 -12.73 11.01 2.31
C GLY A 30 -11.30 11.56 2.22
N HIS A 31 -10.33 10.75 2.64
CA HIS A 31 -8.92 11.16 2.65
C HIS A 31 -8.30 11.07 1.27
N ALA A 32 -8.74 10.11 0.43
CA ALA A 32 -8.24 9.94 -0.93
C ALA A 32 -8.31 11.23 -1.79
N ILE A 33 -9.26 12.13 -1.52
CA ILE A 33 -9.39 13.42 -2.22
C ILE A 33 -8.70 14.61 -1.54
N LYS A 34 -8.21 14.46 -0.30
CA LYS A 34 -7.56 15.54 0.47
C LYS A 34 -6.09 15.72 0.08
N ARG A 35 -5.52 16.88 0.40
CA ARG A 35 -4.07 17.15 0.30
C ARG A 35 -3.39 16.85 1.65
N CYS A 36 -3.02 15.60 1.86
CA CYS A 36 -2.36 15.08 3.06
C CYS A 36 -1.44 13.92 2.67
N GLY A 37 -0.51 13.55 3.56
CA GLY A 37 0.38 12.40 3.34
C GLY A 37 -0.40 11.10 3.34
N LYS A 38 -0.23 10.30 2.28
CA LYS A 38 -0.90 9.01 2.08
C LYS A 38 0.07 7.96 1.61
N ILE A 39 -0.20 6.74 2.02
CA ILE A 39 0.30 5.53 1.38
C ILE A 39 -0.86 4.91 0.63
N TYR A 40 -0.61 4.38 -0.56
CA TYR A 40 -1.58 3.61 -1.29
C TYR A 40 -0.95 2.33 -1.84
N MET A 41 -1.76 1.29 -1.90
CA MET A 41 -1.37 -0.02 -2.40
C MET A 41 -2.40 -0.50 -3.40
N LEU A 42 -1.91 -1.07 -4.50
CA LEU A 42 -2.72 -1.76 -5.48
C LEU A 42 -2.52 -3.25 -5.32
N VAL A 43 -3.64 -3.95 -5.24
CA VAL A 43 -3.71 -5.41 -5.24
C VAL A 43 -4.36 -5.82 -6.56
N GLY A 44 -3.85 -6.90 -7.15
CA GLY A 44 -4.28 -7.52 -8.39
C GLY A 44 -5.71 -8.08 -8.31
N SER A 45 -5.97 -9.10 -9.12
CA SER A 45 -7.31 -9.67 -9.21
C SER A 45 -7.78 -10.09 -7.80
N PRO A 46 -9.08 -9.93 -7.46
CA PRO A 46 -9.61 -10.35 -6.17
C PRO A 46 -9.28 -11.81 -5.78
N ASN A 47 -8.92 -12.66 -6.75
CA ASN A 47 -8.68 -14.07 -6.50
C ASN A 47 -7.20 -14.42 -6.20
N ASP A 48 -6.25 -13.52 -6.48
CA ASP A 48 -4.82 -13.82 -6.31
C ASP A 48 -4.14 -13.02 -5.19
N ALA A 49 -4.86 -12.07 -4.59
CA ALA A 49 -4.39 -11.16 -3.53
C ALA A 49 -2.99 -10.57 -3.79
N THR A 50 -2.56 -10.48 -5.06
CA THR A 50 -1.17 -10.18 -5.40
C THR A 50 -0.94 -8.67 -5.27
N ILE A 51 0.01 -8.24 -4.44
CA ILE A 51 0.35 -6.82 -4.32
C ILE A 51 1.15 -6.41 -5.57
N VAL A 52 0.58 -5.51 -6.37
CA VAL A 52 1.15 -5.13 -7.67
C VAL A 52 1.96 -3.85 -7.62
N TYR A 53 1.63 -2.95 -6.68
CA TYR A 53 2.27 -1.64 -6.57
C TYR A 53 2.02 -1.02 -5.20
N VAL A 54 3.03 -0.36 -4.65
CA VAL A 54 2.90 0.51 -3.48
C VAL A 54 3.43 1.89 -3.87
N GLY A 55 2.74 2.93 -3.41
CA GLY A 55 3.22 4.29 -3.59
C GLY A 55 2.79 5.22 -2.48
N GLN A 56 3.35 6.42 -2.51
CA GLN A 56 3.00 7.51 -1.61
C GLN A 56 2.59 8.79 -2.37
N THR A 57 1.86 9.66 -1.68
CA THR A 57 1.59 11.01 -2.17
C THR A 57 1.16 11.97 -1.05
N ILE A 58 1.38 13.28 -1.27
CA ILE A 58 0.74 14.35 -0.47
C ILE A 58 -0.47 14.98 -1.18
N SER A 59 -0.72 14.61 -2.44
CA SER A 59 -1.81 15.13 -3.25
C SER A 59 -3.06 14.26 -3.12
N ALA A 60 -4.16 14.69 -3.75
CA ALA A 60 -5.28 13.79 -3.99
C ALA A 60 -4.84 12.61 -4.87
N ILE A 61 -5.41 11.43 -4.64
CA ILE A 61 -5.12 10.20 -5.41
C ILE A 61 -5.40 10.44 -6.89
N ALA A 62 -6.50 11.12 -7.22
CA ALA A 62 -6.84 11.45 -8.61
C ALA A 62 -5.74 12.25 -9.31
N THR A 63 -5.20 13.28 -8.65
CA THR A 63 -4.09 14.09 -9.17
C THR A 63 -2.82 13.24 -9.35
N ARG A 64 -2.50 12.41 -8.35
CA ARG A 64 -1.32 11.54 -8.39
C ARG A 64 -1.41 10.53 -9.53
N PHE A 65 -2.57 9.90 -9.71
CA PHE A 65 -2.82 8.94 -10.78
C PHE A 65 -2.80 9.63 -12.13
N HIS A 66 -3.48 10.77 -12.27
CA HIS A 66 -3.45 11.54 -13.51
C HIS A 66 -2.02 11.82 -14.01
N GLY A 67 -1.13 12.22 -13.10
CA GLY A 67 0.29 12.40 -13.41
C GLY A 67 0.98 11.10 -13.85
N GLY A 68 0.79 10.01 -13.11
CA GLY A 68 1.42 8.72 -13.42
C GLY A 68 0.91 8.04 -14.69
N PHE A 69 -0.36 8.25 -15.06
CA PHE A 69 -0.95 7.74 -16.30
C PHE A 69 -0.50 8.51 -17.55
N ARG A 70 -0.29 9.84 -17.41
CA ARG A 70 0.11 10.73 -18.51
C ARG A 70 1.61 10.97 -18.61
N ALA A 71 2.40 10.46 -17.67
CA ALA A 71 3.83 10.65 -17.67
C ALA A 71 4.52 10.04 -18.90
N LYS A 72 5.70 10.57 -19.25
CA LYS A 72 6.59 9.98 -20.26
C LYS A 72 6.96 8.54 -19.85
N ALA A 73 7.28 7.68 -20.81
CA ALA A 73 7.47 6.23 -20.61
C ALA A 73 8.31 5.86 -19.36
N ARG A 74 9.42 6.57 -19.10
CA ARG A 74 10.30 6.31 -17.95
C ARG A 74 9.72 6.63 -16.56
N TYR A 75 8.63 7.37 -16.49
CA TYR A 75 7.94 7.77 -15.24
C TYR A 75 6.48 7.32 -15.21
N LYS A 76 6.04 6.59 -16.24
CA LYS A 76 4.67 6.11 -16.37
C LYS A 76 4.46 4.90 -15.47
N TYR A 77 3.31 4.83 -14.82
CA TYR A 77 2.94 3.63 -14.07
C TYR A 77 2.80 2.44 -15.01
N GLN A 78 3.64 1.42 -14.84
CA GLN A 78 3.60 0.24 -15.71
C GLN A 78 2.27 -0.51 -15.56
N TRP A 79 1.70 -0.55 -14.35
CA TRP A 79 0.38 -1.13 -14.07
C TRP A 79 -0.78 -0.39 -14.77
N SER A 80 -0.59 0.88 -15.16
CA SER A 80 -1.62 1.71 -15.79
C SER A 80 -1.78 1.48 -17.30
N VAL A 81 -0.87 0.71 -17.90
CA VAL A 81 -0.79 0.54 -19.36
C VAL A 81 -1.78 -0.52 -19.86
N ARG A 82 -2.17 -1.47 -19.00
CA ARG A 82 -3.06 -2.57 -19.35
C ARG A 82 -4.44 -2.35 -18.73
N ARG A 83 -5.49 -2.70 -19.48
CA ARG A 83 -6.84 -2.85 -18.93
C ARG A 83 -6.79 -3.85 -17.77
N GLY A 84 -7.43 -3.51 -16.66
CA GLY A 84 -7.41 -4.35 -15.47
C GLY A 84 -8.24 -3.77 -14.34
N SER A 85 -8.56 -4.62 -13.38
CA SER A 85 -9.25 -4.25 -12.15
C SER A 85 -8.33 -4.56 -10.97
N TYR A 86 -8.30 -3.64 -10.03
CA TYR A 86 -7.43 -3.67 -8.86
C TYR A 86 -8.24 -3.30 -7.62
N GLN A 87 -7.81 -3.77 -6.44
CA GLN A 87 -8.21 -3.14 -5.19
C GLN A 87 -7.19 -2.06 -4.84
N LEU A 88 -7.67 -0.86 -4.54
CA LEU A 88 -6.89 0.29 -4.14
C LEU A 88 -7.11 0.54 -2.66
N PHE A 89 -6.08 0.28 -1.87
CA PHE A 89 -6.01 0.62 -0.45
C PHE A 89 -5.38 2.00 -0.32
N VAL A 90 -5.96 2.87 0.49
CA VAL A 90 -5.46 4.22 0.77
C VAL A 90 -5.46 4.43 2.27
N TRP A 91 -4.28 4.67 2.86
CA TRP A 91 -4.13 5.03 4.26
C TRP A 91 -3.78 6.50 4.40
N ASP A 92 -4.45 7.19 5.33
CA ASP A 92 -4.10 8.55 5.72
C ASP A 92 -3.01 8.55 6.81
N LEU A 93 -1.94 9.30 6.58
CA LEU A 93 -0.85 9.48 7.53
C LEU A 93 -0.78 10.94 8.04
N SER A 94 -1.84 11.72 7.85
CA SER A 94 -1.92 13.13 8.31
C SER A 94 -1.65 13.29 9.80
N ALA A 95 -2.12 12.36 10.64
CA ALA A 95 -1.90 12.34 12.08
C ALA A 95 -0.41 12.29 12.48
N TYR A 96 0.45 11.80 11.59
CA TYR A 96 1.88 11.71 11.83
C TYR A 96 2.66 12.96 11.41
N SER A 97 1.98 14.02 10.96
CA SER A 97 2.64 15.17 10.31
C SER A 97 3.61 14.69 9.23
N ALA A 98 3.13 13.76 8.38
CA ALA A 98 3.98 12.94 7.55
C ALA A 98 4.85 13.80 6.61
N SER A 99 6.12 13.92 6.97
CA SER A 99 7.14 14.47 6.10
C SER A 99 7.31 13.54 4.90
N ARG A 100 7.85 14.07 3.80
CA ARG A 100 8.21 13.25 2.65
C ARG A 100 9.11 12.09 3.04
N SER A 101 10.07 12.31 3.93
CA SER A 101 10.97 11.29 4.45
C SER A 101 10.24 10.16 5.17
N LEU A 102 9.22 10.48 5.98
CA LEU A 102 8.41 9.45 6.66
C LEU A 102 7.58 8.64 5.65
N LEU A 103 6.96 9.31 4.67
CA LEU A 103 6.21 8.61 3.62
C LEU A 103 7.08 7.66 2.81
N GLU A 104 8.29 8.09 2.44
CA GLU A 104 9.25 7.23 1.73
C GLU A 104 9.72 6.05 2.59
N ALA A 105 9.91 6.25 3.91
CA ALA A 105 10.23 5.17 4.83
C ALA A 105 9.07 4.16 4.96
N VAL A 106 7.83 4.61 5.15
CA VAL A 106 6.66 3.72 5.24
C VAL A 106 6.44 2.98 3.93
N GLU A 107 6.57 3.65 2.77
CA GLU A 107 6.51 3.00 1.46
C GLU A 107 7.55 1.88 1.35
N ALA A 108 8.80 2.12 1.76
CA ALA A 108 9.86 1.12 1.71
C ALA A 108 9.58 -0.10 2.60
N GLU A 109 9.13 0.11 3.83
CA GLU A 109 8.79 -0.98 4.76
C GLU A 109 7.56 -1.77 4.30
N LEU A 110 6.54 -1.10 3.75
CA LEU A 110 5.37 -1.77 3.20
C LEU A 110 5.73 -2.59 1.95
N VAL A 111 6.63 -2.10 1.09
CA VAL A 111 7.13 -2.88 -0.06
C VAL A 111 7.94 -4.09 0.40
N LEU A 112 8.69 -3.99 1.51
CA LEU A 112 9.36 -5.13 2.12
C LEU A 112 8.33 -6.15 2.64
N GLY A 113 7.26 -5.70 3.31
CA GLY A 113 6.15 -6.55 3.73
C GLY A 113 5.48 -7.29 2.57
N ALA A 114 5.20 -6.57 1.48
CA ALA A 114 4.70 -7.17 0.24
C ALA A 114 5.67 -8.23 -0.31
N ARG A 115 6.97 -7.94 -0.29
CA ARG A 115 8.01 -8.90 -0.73
C ARG A 115 8.02 -10.18 0.09
N ILE A 116 7.87 -10.05 1.42
CA ILE A 116 7.82 -11.19 2.34
C ILE A 116 6.60 -12.05 2.02
N ALA A 117 5.43 -11.43 1.88
CA ALA A 117 4.17 -12.11 1.57
C ALA A 117 4.26 -12.92 0.26
N GLN A 118 4.58 -12.26 -0.85
CA GLN A 118 4.53 -12.90 -2.17
C GLN A 118 5.86 -13.57 -2.59
N LYS A 119 6.87 -13.62 -1.71
CA LYS A 119 8.24 -14.12 -1.98
C LYS A 119 8.91 -13.46 -3.21
N GLY A 120 8.56 -12.20 -3.50
CA GLY A 120 9.05 -11.46 -4.66
C GLY A 120 8.61 -9.99 -4.62
N TRP A 121 9.25 -9.10 -5.38
CA TRP A 121 8.86 -7.69 -5.38
C TRP A 121 7.49 -7.45 -6.04
N PRO A 122 6.75 -6.39 -5.65
CA PRO A 122 5.54 -6.00 -6.36
C PRO A 122 5.82 -5.81 -7.85
N LYS A 123 4.99 -6.43 -8.69
CA LYS A 123 5.26 -6.65 -10.12
C LYS A 123 5.63 -5.38 -10.90
N TYR A 124 5.03 -4.25 -10.54
CA TYR A 124 5.19 -2.99 -11.25
C TYR A 124 5.89 -1.92 -10.41
N GLN A 125 6.58 -2.31 -9.33
CA GLN A 125 7.37 -1.38 -8.53
C GLN A 125 8.56 -0.90 -9.35
N THR A 126 8.65 0.41 -9.59
CA THR A 126 9.68 1.01 -10.47
C THR A 126 10.82 1.67 -9.69
N GLY A 127 10.61 1.98 -8.42
CA GLY A 127 11.62 2.56 -7.54
C GLY A 127 11.18 2.49 -6.09
N ILE A 128 12.14 2.30 -5.19
CA ILE A 128 11.97 2.32 -3.74
C ILE A 128 13.10 3.18 -3.19
N HIS A 129 12.78 4.13 -2.32
CA HIS A 129 13.78 5.04 -1.75
C HIS A 129 14.07 4.68 -0.29
N PHE A 130 15.18 3.96 -0.05
CA PHE A 130 15.63 3.59 1.29
C PHE A 130 16.41 4.71 2.03
N ARG A 131 16.57 5.88 1.41
CA ARG A 131 17.44 6.98 1.92
C ARG A 131 17.01 7.54 3.26
N HIS A 132 15.77 7.33 3.67
CA HIS A 132 15.19 7.91 4.88
C HIS A 132 15.11 6.95 6.06
N LEU A 133 15.63 5.74 5.91
CA LEU A 133 15.96 4.84 7.03
C LEU A 133 17.10 5.38 7.91
N VAL A 134 17.46 6.66 7.81
CA VAL A 134 18.45 7.36 8.65
C VAL A 134 17.78 8.30 9.65
N ASP A 135 16.53 8.72 9.39
CA ASP A 135 15.77 9.52 10.34
C ASP A 135 15.26 8.65 11.49
N HIS A 136 15.57 9.05 12.74
CA HIS A 136 15.16 8.33 13.95
C HIS A 136 13.65 8.11 14.02
N ARG A 137 12.86 9.09 13.58
CA ARG A 137 11.40 8.98 13.60
C ARG A 137 10.89 7.98 12.57
N GLY A 138 11.44 8.01 11.36
CA GLY A 138 11.17 7.03 10.30
C GLY A 138 11.45 5.59 10.76
N ARG A 139 12.62 5.36 11.36
CA ARG A 139 13.02 4.03 11.89
C ARG A 139 12.06 3.47 12.95
N GLN A 140 11.46 4.32 13.77
CA GLN A 140 10.60 3.87 14.86
C GLN A 140 9.15 3.64 14.43
N ILE A 141 8.63 4.48 13.55
CA ILE A 141 7.21 4.51 13.21
C ILE A 141 6.92 3.71 11.94
N ALA A 142 7.77 3.79 10.92
CA ALA A 142 7.50 3.19 9.61
C ALA A 142 7.30 1.66 9.66
N PRO A 143 8.13 0.88 10.39
CA PRO A 143 7.93 -0.56 10.53
C PRO A 143 6.56 -0.92 11.09
N ARG A 144 6.13 -0.20 12.13
CA ARG A 144 4.87 -0.46 12.83
C ARG A 144 3.67 -0.14 11.95
N LEU A 145 3.71 0.98 11.23
CA LEU A 145 2.69 1.33 10.26
C LEU A 145 2.63 0.32 9.11
N ALA A 146 3.76 -0.15 8.61
CA ALA A 146 3.79 -1.15 7.55
C ALA A 146 3.21 -2.50 8.00
N ILE A 147 3.52 -2.95 9.22
CA ILE A 147 2.93 -4.17 9.82
C ILE A 147 1.40 -4.00 9.93
N GLU A 148 0.93 -2.86 10.45
CA GLU A 148 -0.50 -2.57 10.57
C GLU A 148 -1.19 -2.55 9.20
N MET A 149 -0.58 -1.92 8.19
CA MET A 149 -1.10 -1.88 6.82
C MET A 149 -1.15 -3.26 6.17
N MET A 150 -0.18 -4.13 6.43
CA MET A 150 -0.22 -5.53 5.99
C MET A 150 -1.32 -6.31 6.72
N GLY A 151 -1.52 -6.07 8.02
CA GLY A 151 -2.65 -6.62 8.77
C GLY A 151 -3.98 -6.23 8.12
N HIS A 152 -4.20 -4.93 7.86
CA HIS A 152 -5.37 -4.42 7.16
C HIS A 152 -5.60 -5.07 5.78
N PHE A 153 -4.52 -5.35 5.04
CA PHE A 153 -4.60 -6.04 3.77
C PHE A 153 -5.13 -7.47 3.93
N TYR A 154 -4.58 -8.25 4.87
CA TYR A 154 -5.04 -9.61 5.12
C TYR A 154 -6.45 -9.64 5.69
N ASP A 155 -6.78 -8.73 6.60
CA ASP A 155 -8.13 -8.62 7.17
C ASP A 155 -9.15 -8.35 6.05
N HIS A 156 -8.82 -7.48 5.08
CA HIS A 156 -9.67 -7.28 3.90
C HIS A 156 -9.70 -8.51 2.99
N ALA A 157 -8.56 -9.17 2.75
CA ALA A 157 -8.50 -10.37 1.91
C ALA A 157 -9.33 -11.54 2.48
N GLY A 158 -9.35 -11.70 3.82
CA GLY A 158 -10.06 -12.77 4.52
C GLY A 158 -11.58 -12.60 4.61
N THR A 159 -12.12 -11.42 4.28
CA THR A 159 -13.58 -11.18 4.22
C THR A 159 -14.26 -11.76 2.96
N ARG A 160 -13.54 -12.57 2.17
CA ARG A 160 -14.03 -13.16 0.92
C ARG A 160 -14.63 -14.56 1.13
N ASP A 161 -15.63 -14.88 0.32
CA ASP A 161 -16.72 -15.85 0.56
C ASP A 161 -16.38 -17.36 0.76
N ASP A 162 -15.11 -17.78 0.93
CA ASP A 162 -14.77 -19.18 1.26
C ASP A 162 -14.08 -19.31 2.65
N PRO A 163 -14.76 -19.91 3.64
CA PRO A 163 -14.20 -20.15 4.98
C PRO A 163 -12.90 -20.99 5.00
N ARG A 164 -12.66 -21.82 3.96
CA ARG A 164 -11.43 -22.62 3.86
C ARG A 164 -10.23 -21.79 3.46
N ASP A 165 -10.45 -20.72 2.70
CA ASP A 165 -9.41 -19.76 2.32
C ASP A 165 -9.06 -18.83 3.49
N SER A 166 -10.04 -18.52 4.36
CA SER A 166 -9.81 -17.68 5.55
C SER A 166 -8.72 -18.24 6.48
N LYS A 167 -8.74 -19.54 6.79
CA LYS A 167 -7.75 -20.13 7.71
C LYS A 167 -6.33 -20.13 7.12
N ALA A 168 -6.20 -20.36 5.81
CA ALA A 168 -4.92 -20.31 5.13
C ALA A 168 -4.37 -18.87 5.09
N LEU A 169 -5.24 -17.89 4.83
CA LEU A 169 -4.89 -16.47 4.86
C LEU A 169 -4.50 -15.99 6.26
N ASP A 170 -5.16 -16.47 7.32
CA ASP A 170 -4.80 -16.15 8.70
C ASP A 170 -3.40 -16.69 9.06
N GLN A 171 -3.07 -17.92 8.64
CA GLN A 171 -1.74 -18.49 8.82
C GLN A 171 -0.67 -17.73 8.04
N GLU A 172 -0.98 -17.32 6.80
CA GLU A 172 -0.09 -16.49 5.99
C GLU A 172 0.12 -15.11 6.63
N ARG A 173 -0.95 -14.47 7.10
CA ARG A 173 -0.91 -13.21 7.85
C ARG A 173 0.00 -13.31 9.05
N GLU A 174 -0.18 -14.31 9.90
CA GLU A 174 0.66 -14.53 11.10
C GLU A 174 2.13 -14.73 10.72
N LEU A 175 2.40 -15.55 9.70
CA LEU A 175 3.76 -15.80 9.23
C LEU A 175 4.42 -14.52 8.72
N VAL A 176 3.72 -13.75 7.90
CA VAL A 176 4.25 -12.51 7.31
C VAL A 176 4.47 -11.45 8.38
N ILE A 177 3.51 -11.24 9.29
CA ILE A 177 3.65 -10.29 10.40
C ILE A 177 4.84 -10.70 11.28
N SER A 178 4.95 -11.98 11.66
CA SER A 178 6.07 -12.46 12.47
C SER A 178 7.43 -12.27 11.78
N GLN A 179 7.50 -12.50 10.46
CA GLN A 179 8.72 -12.25 9.70
C GLN A 179 9.05 -10.77 9.60
N MET A 180 8.05 -9.89 9.42
CA MET A 180 8.24 -8.45 9.44
C MET A 180 8.72 -7.95 10.80
N GLU A 181 8.14 -8.42 11.90
CA GLU A 181 8.59 -8.07 13.25
C GLU A 181 10.06 -8.46 13.45
N LYS A 182 10.43 -9.69 13.09
CA LYS A 182 11.83 -10.16 13.21
C LYS A 182 12.82 -9.38 12.36
N LEU A 183 12.45 -9.02 11.14
CA LEU A 183 13.35 -8.39 10.17
C LEU A 183 13.44 -6.87 10.31
N ILE A 184 12.34 -6.24 10.72
CA ILE A 184 12.19 -4.79 10.68
C ILE A 184 12.23 -4.17 12.10
N LEU A 185 11.90 -4.94 13.14
CA LEU A 185 11.98 -4.52 14.55
C LEU A 185 13.01 -5.36 15.33
N PRO A 186 14.32 -5.32 15.01
CA PRO A 186 15.31 -6.12 15.74
C PRO A 186 15.41 -5.65 17.20
N GLY A 187 14.91 -6.47 18.14
CA GLY A 187 14.98 -6.23 19.59
C GLY A 187 13.63 -6.14 20.32
N SER A 188 12.49 -6.40 19.65
CA SER A 188 11.19 -6.62 20.29
C SER A 188 11.05 -8.02 20.86
#